data_AF-A0A3B8RUW0-F1
#
_entry.id   AF-A0A3B8RUW0-F1
#
_cell.length_a   1.000
_cell.length_b   1.000
_cell.length_c   1.000
_cell.angle_alpha   90.00
_cell.angle_beta   90.00
_cell.angle_gamma   90.00
#
_symmetry.space_group_name_H-M   'P 1'
#
loop_
_entity.id
_entity.type
_entity.pdbx_description
1 polymer ?
#
loop_
_entity_poly.entity_id
_entity_poly.type
_entity_poly.pdbx_seq_one_letter_code
_entity_poly.pdbx_strand_id
1 'polypeptide(L)'
;INDIIASSEKVRNPGTDIGVVPLGVPLIMGPAALTTILILLDNFGYIPTILSMVLNFIIVLLVLLNAKLILKVIGNGGSKAFAKVASLFLAAIAVMM
;
A
#
# COMPACT_ATOMS: atom_id res chain seq x y z
N ILE A 1 31.10 -7.76 36.71
CA ILE A 1 30.14 -6.65 36.98
C ILE A 1 30.21 -5.58 35.88
N ASN A 2 31.40 -5.19 35.37
CA ASN A 2 31.53 -4.21 34.27
C ASN A 2 31.04 -4.64 32.88
N ASP A 3 30.71 -5.92 32.68
CA ASP A 3 30.31 -6.44 31.35
C ASP A 3 28.80 -6.32 31.08
N ILE A 4 28.00 -5.95 32.10
CA ILE A 4 26.53 -5.82 32.00
C ILE A 4 26.11 -4.37 31.63
N ILE A 5 27.02 -3.40 31.74
CA ILE A 5 26.73 -1.97 31.50
C ILE A 5 27.02 -1.57 30.04
N ALA A 6 27.72 -2.41 29.26
CA ALA A 6 28.17 -2.09 27.91
C ALA A 6 27.32 -2.68 26.78
N SER A 7 26.06 -3.06 27.02
CA SER A 7 25.09 -3.27 25.93
C SER A 7 24.63 -1.91 25.39
N SER A 8 25.57 -1.10 24.90
CA SER A 8 25.26 -0.03 23.96
C SER A 8 24.75 -0.72 22.71
N GLU A 9 23.43 -0.77 22.59
CA GLU A 9 22.74 -1.21 21.39
C GLU A 9 23.28 -0.37 20.25
N LYS A 10 24.27 -0.91 19.54
CA LYS A 10 24.90 -0.26 18.40
C LYS A 10 23.80 -0.20 17.36
N VAL A 11 23.08 0.94 17.34
CA VAL A 11 22.06 1.25 16.35
C VAL A 11 22.67 0.87 15.01
N ARG A 12 22.19 -0.22 14.44
CA ARG A 12 22.70 -0.76 13.18
C ARG A 12 22.43 0.33 12.17
N ASN A 13 23.44 1.14 11.89
CA ASN A 13 23.39 2.12 10.81
C ASN A 13 23.26 1.27 9.55
N PRO A 14 22.08 1.22 8.89
CA PRO A 14 21.93 0.41 7.70
C PRO A 14 22.93 0.98 6.72
N GLY A 15 23.93 0.19 6.34
CA GLY A 15 24.86 0.56 5.29
C GLY A 15 24.06 1.01 4.07
N THR A 16 24.63 1.95 3.34
CA THR A 16 24.11 2.60 2.13
C THR A 16 23.67 1.66 0.99
N ASP A 17 23.72 0.35 1.19
CA ASP A 17 23.20 -0.68 0.30
C ASP A 17 21.68 -0.88 0.53
N ILE A 18 20.90 0.18 0.32
CA ILE A 18 19.45 0.05 0.18
C ILE A 18 19.23 -0.52 -1.23
N GLY A 19 19.01 -1.82 -1.33
CA GLY A 19 18.61 -2.45 -2.58
C GLY A 19 17.38 -1.73 -3.13
N VAL A 20 17.50 -1.15 -4.34
CA VAL A 20 16.39 -0.48 -5.02
C VAL A 20 15.42 -1.54 -5.49
N VAL A 21 14.53 -1.97 -4.59
CA VAL A 21 13.42 -2.85 -4.93
C VAL A 21 12.30 -2.02 -5.55
N PRO A 22 11.72 -2.45 -6.68
CA PRO A 22 10.59 -1.75 -7.29
C PRO A 22 9.34 -1.91 -6.42
N LEU A 23 9.21 -1.09 -5.37
CA LEU A 23 8.08 -1.11 -4.44
C LEU A 23 6.81 -0.49 -5.04
N GLY A 24 6.93 0.27 -6.13
CA GLY A 24 5.79 0.92 -6.75
C GLY A 24 4.73 -0.05 -7.29
N VAL A 25 5.15 -1.15 -7.92
CA VAL A 25 4.22 -2.15 -8.47
C VAL A 25 3.50 -2.92 -7.35
N PRO A 26 4.18 -3.45 -6.30
CA PRO A 26 3.51 -4.02 -5.14
C PRO A 26 2.63 -3.05 -4.36
N LEU A 27 2.99 -1.76 -4.31
CA LEU A 27 2.19 -0.75 -3.62
C LEU A 27 0.85 -0.48 -4.32
N ILE A 28 0.83 -0.54 -5.65
CA ILE A 28 -0.39 -0.36 -6.45
C ILE A 28 -1.21 -1.65 -6.48
N MET A 29 -0.56 -2.80 -6.71
CA MET A 29 -1.18 -4.13 -6.70
C MET A 29 -0.84 -4.88 -5.41
N GLY A 30 -1.56 -4.51 -4.34
CA GLY A 30 -1.44 -5.21 -3.06
C GLY A 30 -2.01 -6.63 -3.09
N PRO A 31 -1.70 -7.47 -2.09
CA PRO A 31 -2.18 -8.86 -2.01
C PRO A 31 -3.70 -8.95 -2.00
N ALA A 32 -4.39 -7.99 -1.36
CA ALA A 32 -5.85 -7.92 -1.36
C ALA A 32 -6.43 -7.74 -2.77
N ALA A 33 -5.83 -6.88 -3.60
CA ALA A 33 -6.27 -6.64 -4.97
C ALA A 33 -6.11 -7.91 -5.84
N LEU A 34 -5.02 -8.67 -5.63
CA LEU A 34 -4.82 -9.95 -6.29
C LEU A 34 -5.91 -10.96 -5.89
N THR A 35 -6.21 -11.08 -4.60
CA THR A 35 -7.29 -11.95 -4.11
C THR A 35 -8.64 -11.56 -4.72
N THR A 36 -8.95 -10.26 -4.81
CA THR A 36 -10.17 -9.78 -5.46
C THR A 36 -10.24 -10.19 -6.92
N ILE A 37 -9.14 -10.04 -7.68
CA ILE A 37 -9.10 -10.47 -9.09
C ILE A 37 -9.34 -11.97 -9.22
N LEU A 38 -8.74 -12.79 -8.35
CA LEU A 38 -8.93 -14.25 -8.37
C LEU A 38 -10.39 -14.63 -8.09
N ILE A 39 -11.04 -13.98 -7.11
CA ILE A 39 -12.46 -14.20 -6.80
C ILE A 39 -13.33 -13.76 -7.98
N LEU A 40 -13.05 -12.59 -8.58
CA LEU A 40 -13.82 -12.10 -9.74
C LEU A 40 -13.67 -13.04 -10.94
N LEU A 41 -12.47 -13.58 -11.15
CA LEU A 41 -12.21 -14.51 -12.23
C LEU A 41 -13.03 -15.79 -12.09
N ASP A 42 -13.13 -16.33 -10.87
CA ASP A 42 -13.91 -17.53 -10.56
C ASP A 42 -15.42 -17.29 -10.71
N ASN A 43 -15.90 -16.11 -10.32
CA ASN A 43 -17.34 -15.79 -10.32
C ASN A 43 -17.88 -15.32 -11.67
N PHE A 44 -17.09 -14.55 -12.43
CA PHE A 44 -17.55 -13.83 -13.62
C PHE A 44 -16.76 -14.16 -14.89
N GLY A 45 -15.65 -14.91 -14.78
CA GLY A 45 -14.79 -15.27 -15.92
C GLY A 45 -13.86 -14.14 -16.38
N TYR A 46 -13.10 -14.41 -17.44
CA TYR A 46 -11.96 -13.57 -17.85
C TYR A 46 -12.35 -12.19 -18.38
N ILE A 47 -13.34 -12.13 -19.27
CA ILE A 47 -13.70 -10.90 -20.00
C ILE A 47 -14.14 -9.76 -19.05
N PRO A 48 -15.15 -9.94 -18.17
CA PRO A 48 -15.57 -8.86 -17.27
C PRO A 48 -14.50 -8.50 -16.23
N THR A 49 -13.69 -9.48 -15.80
CA THR A 49 -12.62 -9.27 -14.83
C THR A 49 -11.50 -8.39 -15.39
N ILE A 50 -11.01 -8.69 -16.60
CA ILE A 50 -9.96 -7.90 -17.26
C ILE A 50 -10.45 -6.49 -17.54
N LEU A 51 -11.69 -6.32 -18.02
CA LEU A 51 -12.25 -5.00 -18.27
C LEU A 51 -12.32 -4.16 -16.98
N SER A 52 -12.79 -4.76 -15.89
CA SER A 52 -12.87 -4.12 -14.58
C SER A 52 -11.48 -3.73 -14.05
N MET A 53 -10.49 -4.61 -14.21
CA MET A 53 -9.10 -4.36 -13.82
C MET A 53 -8.49 -3.19 -14.61
N VAL A 54 -8.67 -3.16 -15.93
CA VAL A 54 -8.15 -2.08 -16.78
C VAL A 54 -8.79 -0.74 -16.41
N LEU A 55 -10.11 -0.71 -16.21
CA LEU A 55 -10.81 0.50 -15.78
C LEU A 55 -10.32 0.97 -14.40
N ASN A 56 -10.08 0.05 -13.46
CA ASN A 56 -9.54 0.38 -12.15
C ASN A 56 -8.14 1.03 -12.28
N PHE A 57 -7.26 0.49 -13.11
CA PHE A 57 -5.95 1.10 -13.35
C PHE A 57 -6.02 2.47 -14.01
N ILE A 58 -6.97 2.71 -14.91
CA ILE A 58 -7.18 4.05 -15.48
C ILE A 58 -7.56 5.03 -14.37
N ILE A 59 -8.46 4.64 -13.46
CA ILE A 59 -8.84 5.47 -12.31
C ILE A 59 -7.62 5.76 -11.42
N VAL A 60 -6.85 4.73 -11.06
CA VAL A 60 -5.64 4.87 -10.25
C VAL A 60 -4.64 5.82 -10.93
N LEU A 61 -4.42 5.66 -12.23
CA LEU A 61 -3.52 6.51 -12.99
C LEU A 61 -3.98 7.98 -12.95
N LEU A 62 -5.27 8.25 -13.18
CA LEU A 62 -5.83 9.59 -13.11
C LEU A 62 -5.67 10.20 -11.71
N VAL A 63 -5.91 9.42 -10.66
CA VAL A 63 -5.74 9.87 -9.26
C VAL A 63 -4.26 10.21 -8.99
N LEU A 64 -3.33 9.36 -9.41
CA LEU A 64 -1.89 9.58 -9.20
C LEU A 64 -1.38 10.80 -9.98
N LEU A 65 -1.81 10.99 -11.23
CA LEU A 65 -1.46 12.17 -12.03
C LEU A 65 -1.97 13.46 -11.35
N ASN A 66 -3.15 13.41 -10.74
CA ASN A 66 -3.76 14.54 -10.05
C ASN A 66 -3.43 14.60 -8.54
N ALA A 67 -2.50 13.78 -8.05
CA ALA A 67 -2.22 13.66 -6.61
C ALA A 67 -1.85 15.01 -5.96
N LYS A 68 -1.13 15.88 -6.68
CA LYS A 68 -0.79 17.24 -6.19
C LYS A 68 -2.02 18.11 -5.97
N LEU A 69 -3.00 18.00 -6.87
CA LEU A 69 -4.25 18.75 -6.81
C LEU A 69 -5.11 18.22 -5.66
N ILE A 70 -5.22 16.89 -5.55
CA ILE A 70 -5.94 16.21 -4.45
C ILE A 70 -5.34 16.61 -3.09
N LEU A 71 -4.01 16.58 -2.96
CA LEU A 71 -3.31 16.94 -1.73
C LEU A 71 -3.51 18.42 -1.38
N LYS A 72 -3.60 19.31 -2.37
CA LYS A 72 -3.89 20.73 -2.15
C LYS A 72 -5.33 20.97 -1.67
N VAL A 73 -6.30 20.20 -2.16
CA VAL A 73 -7.71 20.31 -1.77
C VAL A 73 -7.96 19.70 -0.39
N ILE A 74 -7.40 18.53 -0.11
CA ILE A 74 -7.59 17.80 1.15
C ILE A 74 -6.70 18.38 2.28
N GLY A 75 -5.52 18.88 1.93
CA GLY A 75 -4.51 19.36 2.87
C GLY A 75 -3.86 18.26 3.70
N ASN A 76 -2.77 18.61 4.39
CA ASN A 76 -1.99 17.64 5.18
C ASN A 76 -2.78 16.98 6.32
N GLY A 77 -3.71 17.71 6.94
CA GLY A 77 -4.57 17.18 8.00
C GLY A 77 -5.55 16.12 7.48
N GLY A 78 -6.24 16.40 6.38
CA GLY A 78 -7.16 15.46 5.75
C GLY A 78 -6.45 14.21 5.23
N SER A 79 -5.26 14.34 4.65
CA SER A 79 -4.48 13.19 4.19
C SER A 79 -4.07 12.27 5.34
N LYS A 80 -3.68 12.84 6.49
CA LYS A 80 -3.39 12.04 7.70
C LYS A 80 -4.62 11.34 8.25
N ALA A 81 -5.77 12.00 8.27
CA ALA A 81 -7.03 11.39 8.69
C ALA A 81 -7.43 10.24 7.76
N PHE A 82 -7.33 10.44 6.45
CA PHE A 82 -7.64 9.41 5.46
C PHE A 82 -6.70 8.20 5.59
N ALA A 83 -5.40 8.43 5.78
CA ALA A 83 -4.43 7.36 6.01
C ALA A 83 -4.78 6.53 7.27
N LYS A 84 -5.20 7.19 8.35
CA LYS A 84 -5.66 6.52 9.58
C LYS A 84 -6.90 5.65 9.33
N VAL A 85 -7.90 6.19 8.64
CA VAL A 85 -9.13 5.46 8.32
C VAL A 85 -8.84 4.26 7.41
N ALA A 86 -8.02 4.44 6.38
CA ALA A 86 -7.58 3.34 5.51
C ALA A 86 -6.83 2.25 6.30
N SER A 87 -5.94 2.62 7.24
CA SER A 87 -5.24 1.66 8.08
C SER A 87 -6.18 0.89 9.02
N LEU A 88 -7.24 1.53 9.52
CA LEU A 88 -8.25 0.88 10.34
C LEU A 88 -9.05 -0.14 9.51
N PHE A 89 -9.45 0.21 8.29
CA PHE A 89 -10.13 -0.73 7.39
C PHE A 89 -9.24 -1.91 7.02
N LEU A 90 -7.96 -1.65 6.71
CA LEU A 90 -7.02 -2.72 6.37
C LEU A 90 -6.83 -3.69 7.55
N ALA A 91 -6.72 -3.16 8.77
CA ALA A 91 -6.65 -3.98 9.99
C ALA A 91 -7.94 -4.79 10.20
N ALA A 92 -9.12 -4.19 9.97
CA ALA A 92 -10.40 -4.89 10.11
C ALA A 92 -10.56 -6.02 9.08
N ILE A 93 -10.22 -5.77 7.81
CA ILE A 93 -10.27 -6.80 6.76
C ILE A 93 -9.28 -7.93 7.07
N ALA A 94 -8.10 -7.61 7.59
CA ALA A 94 -7.09 -8.60 7.96
C ALA A 94 -7.52 -9.51 9.13
N VAL A 95 -8.46 -9.08 9.98
CA VAL A 95 -9.02 -9.91 11.06
C VAL A 95 -10.22 -10.71 10.59
N MET A 96 -11.00 -10.18 9.63
CA MET A 96 -12.20 -10.82 9.11
C MET A 96 -11.89 -11.97 8.13
N MET A 97 -10.78 -11.89 7.40
CA MET A 97 -10.35 -12.89 6.43
C MET A 97 -9.45 -13.97 7.00
#